data_AF-A0A7C2MUS8-F1
#
_entry.id   AF-A0A7C2MUS8-F1
#
_cell.length_a   1.000
_cell.length_b   1.000
_cell.length_c   1.000
_cell.angle_alpha   90.00
_cell.angle_beta   90.00
_cell.angle_gamma   90.00
#
_symmetry.space_group_name_H-M   'P 1'
#
loop_
_entity.id
_entity.type
_entity.pdbx_description
1 polymer ?
#
loop_
_entity_poly.entity_id
_entity_poly.type
_entity_poly.pdbx_seq_one_letter_code
_entity_poly.pdbx_strand_id
1 'polypeptide(L)'
;MSQFLGGFLAGFGACLLIISIVGIYGSVTSYYGTLGWADDVERIYNLSHSEPYKRALSIMKNISSVFEGIRDIIRLIGGNQSQIQYIEEIPRASSYMEDIQKASENAKRGMQILSILPPIFAALTTLSLVLIIIGARISKRAQS
;
A
#
# COMPACT_ATOMS: atom_id res chain seq x y z
N MET A 1 22.19 -3.19 -39.76
CA MET A 1 21.15 -3.59 -38.78
C MET A 1 21.72 -3.91 -37.41
N SER A 2 22.79 -4.73 -37.33
CA SER A 2 23.47 -5.09 -36.07
C SER A 2 23.95 -3.90 -35.24
N GLN A 3 24.48 -2.86 -35.90
CA GLN A 3 24.99 -1.66 -35.23
C GLN A 3 23.89 -0.83 -34.54
N PHE A 4 22.71 -0.69 -35.19
CA PHE A 4 21.53 -0.05 -34.61
C PHE A 4 20.97 -0.84 -33.44
N LEU A 5 20.91 -2.17 -33.56
CA LEU A 5 20.46 -3.06 -32.49
C LEU A 5 21.39 -2.99 -31.26
N GLY A 6 22.72 -2.99 -31.48
CA GLY A 6 23.71 -2.87 -30.41
C GLY A 6 23.63 -1.53 -29.67
N GLY A 7 23.50 -0.42 -30.40
CA GLY A 7 23.30 0.91 -29.81
C GLY A 7 21.99 1.03 -29.03
N PHE A 8 20.89 0.48 -29.56
CA PHE A 8 19.59 0.46 -28.89
C PHE A 8 19.63 -0.33 -27.59
N LEU A 9 20.19 -1.55 -27.59
CA LEU A 9 20.32 -2.38 -26.39
C LEU A 9 21.18 -1.71 -25.31
N ALA A 10 22.28 -1.06 -25.70
CA ALA A 10 23.14 -0.35 -24.78
C ALA A 10 22.45 0.89 -24.18
N GLY A 11 21.75 1.68 -25.00
CA GLY A 11 20.99 2.85 -24.54
C GLY A 11 19.83 2.48 -23.63
N PHE A 12 19.04 1.47 -24.01
CA PHE A 12 17.94 0.96 -23.20
C PHE A 12 18.45 0.37 -21.86
N GLY A 13 19.55 -0.38 -21.90
CA GLY A 13 20.22 -0.88 -20.70
C GLY A 13 20.69 0.25 -19.78
N ALA A 14 21.26 1.34 -20.32
CA ALA A 14 21.68 2.50 -19.54
C ALA A 14 20.49 3.24 -18.90
N CYS A 15 19.38 3.43 -19.62
CA CYS A 15 18.16 3.99 -19.04
C CYS A 15 17.60 3.13 -17.91
N LEU A 16 17.56 1.80 -18.10
CA LEU A 16 17.15 0.86 -17.05
C LEU A 16 18.08 0.92 -15.84
N LEU A 17 19.39 1.13 -16.03
CA LEU A 17 20.36 1.26 -14.95
C LEU A 17 20.07 2.49 -14.08
N ILE A 18 19.77 3.62 -14.71
CA ILE A 18 19.47 4.87 -14.01
C ILE A 18 18.20 4.70 -13.18
N ILE A 19 17.13 4.16 -13.79
CA ILE A 19 15.86 3.91 -13.11
C ILE A 19 16.05 2.92 -11.95
N SER A 20 16.84 1.86 -12.15
CA SER A 20 17.06 0.85 -11.12
C SER A 20 17.87 1.40 -9.94
N ILE A 21 18.90 2.21 -10.17
CA ILE A 21 19.67 2.85 -9.10
C ILE A 21 18.80 3.81 -8.29
N VAL A 22 18.03 4.68 -8.97
CA VAL A 22 17.09 5.59 -8.29
C VAL A 22 16.03 4.81 -7.52
N GLY A 23 15.54 3.71 -8.09
CA GLY A 23 14.59 2.80 -7.45
C GLY A 23 15.16 2.10 -6.22
N ILE A 24 16.42 1.62 -6.26
CA ILE A 24 17.11 1.05 -5.10
C ILE A 24 17.24 2.12 -4.00
N TYR A 25 17.74 3.31 -4.34
CA TYR A 25 17.92 4.38 -3.36
C TYR A 25 16.59 4.78 -2.71
N GLY A 26 15.54 4.99 -3.52
CA GLY A 26 14.21 5.34 -3.03
C GLY A 26 13.57 4.24 -2.19
N SER A 27 13.68 2.97 -2.60
CA SER A 27 13.13 1.84 -1.85
C SER A 27 13.84 1.62 -0.53
N VAL A 28 15.18 1.71 -0.49
CA VAL A 28 15.98 1.60 0.74
C VAL A 28 15.66 2.74 1.71
N THR A 29 15.61 3.99 1.23
CA THR A 29 15.28 5.15 2.07
C THR A 29 13.87 5.01 2.66
N SER A 30 12.90 4.57 1.85
CA SER A 30 11.52 4.35 2.29
C SER A 30 11.41 3.18 3.26
N TYR A 31 12.18 2.11 3.06
CA TYR A 31 12.22 0.94 3.93
C TYR A 31 12.78 1.28 5.32
N TYR A 32 13.90 1.99 5.39
CA TYR A 32 14.45 2.43 6.68
C TYR A 32 13.57 3.48 7.38
N GLY A 33 12.90 4.35 6.62
CA GLY A 33 11.91 5.28 7.18
C GLY A 33 10.68 4.59 7.76
N THR A 34 10.25 3.47 7.15
CA THR A 34 9.06 2.70 7.60
C THR A 34 9.36 1.69 8.69
N LEU A 35 10.62 1.25 8.84
CA LEU A 35 11.06 0.37 9.94
C LEU A 35 10.71 0.91 11.32
N GLY A 36 10.79 2.23 11.53
CA GLY A 36 10.42 2.85 12.80
C GLY A 36 8.93 2.77 13.14
N TRP A 37 8.08 2.48 12.16
CA TRP A 37 6.62 2.38 12.31
C TRP A 37 6.13 0.93 12.20
N ALA A 38 7.02 -0.01 11.88
CA ALA A 38 6.65 -1.38 11.58
C ALA A 38 5.97 -2.09 12.76
N ASP A 39 6.53 -1.94 13.96
CA ASP A 39 5.99 -2.51 15.19
C ASP A 39 4.61 -1.92 15.53
N ASP A 40 4.43 -0.61 15.33
CA ASP A 40 3.15 0.06 15.56
C ASP A 40 2.07 -0.38 14.57
N VAL A 41 2.43 -0.51 13.29
CA VAL A 41 1.50 -1.01 12.26
C VAL A 41 1.13 -2.47 12.53
N GLU A 42 2.08 -3.30 12.93
CA GLU A 42 1.81 -4.69 13.30
C GLU A 42 0.91 -4.78 14.53
N ARG A 43 1.17 -3.96 15.55
CA ARG A 43 0.34 -3.88 16.75
C ARG A 43 -1.09 -3.45 16.43
N ILE A 44 -1.27 -2.41 15.61
CA ILE A 44 -2.60 -1.94 15.19
C ILE A 44 -3.31 -3.01 14.36
N TYR A 45 -2.62 -3.67 13.44
CA TYR A 45 -3.18 -4.77 12.65
C TYR A 45 -3.66 -5.91 13.54
N ASN A 46 -2.83 -6.34 14.50
CA ASN A 46 -3.16 -7.43 15.41
C ASN A 46 -4.34 -7.06 16.32
N LEU A 47 -4.41 -5.82 16.78
CA LEU A 47 -5.55 -5.31 17.55
C LEU A 47 -6.83 -5.29 16.72
N SER A 48 -6.80 -4.71 15.52
CA SER A 48 -7.97 -4.57 14.64
C SER A 48 -8.47 -5.91 14.08
N HIS A 49 -7.63 -6.95 14.07
CA HIS A 49 -7.98 -8.30 13.63
C HIS A 49 -8.21 -9.28 14.79
N SER A 50 -8.11 -8.82 16.03
CA SER A 50 -8.38 -9.63 17.20
C SER A 50 -9.87 -9.98 17.30
N GLU A 51 -10.16 -11.16 17.84
CA GLU A 51 -11.53 -11.59 18.13
C GLU A 51 -12.36 -10.60 18.98
N PRO A 52 -11.83 -9.99 20.06
CA PRO A 52 -12.58 -8.98 20.79
C PRO A 52 -12.92 -7.75 19.93
N TYR A 53 -12.03 -7.31 19.03
CA TYR A 53 -12.29 -6.18 18.14
C TYR A 53 -13.38 -6.50 17.12
N LYS A 54 -13.28 -7.65 16.44
CA LYS A 54 -14.30 -8.11 15.49
C LYS A 54 -15.67 -8.26 16.15
N ARG A 55 -15.69 -8.80 17.38
CA ARG A 55 -16.91 -8.94 18.18
C ARG A 55 -17.51 -7.58 18.52
N ALA A 56 -16.69 -6.63 18.98
CA ALA A 56 -17.14 -5.26 19.25
C ALA A 56 -17.69 -4.58 18.00
N LEU A 57 -17.00 -4.71 16.86
CA LEU A 57 -17.47 -4.19 15.57
C LEU A 57 -18.81 -4.80 15.15
N SER A 58 -18.96 -6.13 15.28
CA SER A 58 -20.22 -6.82 14.97
C SER A 58 -21.37 -6.37 15.86
N ILE A 59 -21.13 -6.25 17.18
CA ILE A 59 -22.11 -5.75 18.14
C ILE A 59 -22.52 -4.31 17.76
N MET A 60 -21.56 -3.43 17.49
CA MET A 60 -21.85 -2.06 17.11
C MET A 60 -22.60 -1.95 15.78
N LYS A 61 -22.30 -2.79 14.79
CA LYS A 61 -23.08 -2.84 13.53
C LYS A 61 -24.53 -3.26 13.78
N ASN A 62 -24.74 -4.29 14.60
CA ASN A 62 -26.09 -4.74 14.96
C ASN A 62 -26.86 -3.66 15.71
N ILE A 63 -26.20 -3.01 16.68
CA ILE A 63 -26.77 -1.91 17.46
C ILE A 63 -27.08 -0.70 16.55
N SER A 64 -26.19 -0.38 15.61
CA SER A 64 -26.38 0.72 14.65
C SER A 64 -27.65 0.54 13.80
N SER A 65 -27.91 -0.69 13.33
CA SER A 65 -29.14 -1.00 12.60
C SER A 65 -30.40 -0.78 13.43
N VAL A 66 -30.35 -1.09 14.73
CA VAL A 66 -31.47 -0.81 15.65
C VAL A 66 -31.66 0.69 15.84
N PHE A 67 -30.56 1.43 15.96
CA PHE A 67 -30.58 2.89 16.14
C PHE A 67 -31.05 3.66 14.91
N GLU A 68 -30.83 3.17 13.70
CA GLU A 68 -31.44 3.73 12.48
C GLU A 68 -32.97 3.65 12.54
N GLY A 69 -33.52 2.50 12.93
CA GLY A 69 -34.97 2.34 13.13
C GLY A 69 -35.52 3.27 14.22
N ILE A 70 -34.80 3.44 15.33
CA ILE A 70 -35.18 4.37 16.39
C ILE A 70 -35.10 5.83 15.91
N ARG A 71 -34.08 6.20 15.14
CA ARG A 71 -33.94 7.54 14.56
C ARG A 71 -35.10 7.90 13.65
N ASP A 72 -35.52 6.96 12.80
CA ASP A 72 -36.65 7.17 11.89
C ASP A 72 -37.96 7.34 12.66
N ILE A 73 -38.18 6.54 13.73
CA ILE A 73 -39.33 6.69 14.62
C ILE A 73 -39.29 8.05 15.35
N ILE A 74 -38.14 8.45 15.90
CA ILE A 74 -37.97 9.74 16.60
C ILE A 74 -38.26 10.92 15.66
N ARG A 75 -37.83 10.85 14.40
CA ARG A 75 -38.16 11.85 13.38
C ARG A 75 -39.66 11.91 13.09
N LEU A 76 -40.32 10.75 12.99
CA LEU A 76 -41.76 10.64 12.75
C LEU A 76 -42.61 11.26 13.87
N ILE A 77 -42.15 11.19 15.13
CA ILE A 77 -42.86 11.74 16.30
C ILE A 77 -42.44 13.18 16.65
N GLY A 78 -41.66 13.85 15.80
CA GLY A 78 -41.22 15.24 16.02
C GLY A 78 -40.14 15.40 17.10
N GLY A 79 -39.36 14.36 17.36
CA GLY A 79 -38.32 14.34 18.39
C GLY A 79 -37.17 15.31 18.14
N ASN A 80 -36.54 15.73 19.24
CA ASN A 80 -35.55 16.81 19.25
C ASN A 80 -34.23 16.39 18.58
N GLN A 81 -33.63 17.30 17.80
CA GLN A 81 -32.48 17.05 16.94
C GLN A 81 -31.20 16.68 17.72
N SER A 82 -31.11 17.11 18.98
CA SER A 82 -30.05 16.76 19.91
C SER A 82 -30.08 15.29 20.35
N GLN A 83 -31.25 14.66 20.48
CA GLN A 83 -31.35 13.22 20.76
C GLN A 83 -30.94 12.37 19.54
N ILE A 84 -31.21 12.87 18.34
CA ILE A 84 -30.81 12.25 17.08
C ILE A 84 -29.27 12.23 16.92
N GLN A 85 -28.57 13.25 17.43
CA GLN A 85 -27.10 13.31 17.35
C GLN A 85 -26.41 12.20 18.15
N TYR A 86 -26.83 11.94 19.40
CA TYR A 86 -26.28 10.84 20.21
C TYR A 86 -26.51 9.47 19.56
N ILE A 87 -27.62 9.33 18.84
CA ILE A 87 -27.98 8.12 18.10
C ILE A 87 -27.08 7.92 16.87
N GLU A 88 -26.51 9.00 16.31
CA GLU A 88 -25.58 8.93 15.18
C GLU A 88 -24.13 8.62 15.56
N GLU A 89 -23.74 8.80 16.83
CA GLU A 89 -22.35 8.57 17.26
C GLU A 89 -21.94 7.09 17.23
N ILE A 90 -22.87 6.19 17.56
CA ILE A 90 -22.64 4.74 17.55
C ILE A 90 -22.38 4.19 16.13
N PRO A 91 -23.21 4.49 15.11
CA PRO A 91 -22.91 4.10 13.74
C PRO A 91 -21.61 4.71 13.22
N ARG A 92 -21.30 5.97 13.57
CA ARG A 92 -20.01 6.58 13.23
C ARG A 92 -18.83 5.83 13.85
N ALA A 93 -18.91 5.46 15.13
CA ALA A 93 -17.87 4.69 15.81
C ALA A 93 -17.63 3.33 15.13
N SER A 94 -18.72 2.65 14.71
CA SER A 94 -18.61 1.39 13.97
C SER A 94 -17.91 1.56 12.61
N SER A 95 -18.20 2.66 11.90
CA SER A 95 -17.54 2.99 10.64
C SER A 95 -16.05 3.26 10.85
N TYR A 96 -15.68 4.06 11.85
CA TYR A 96 -14.28 4.32 12.16
C TYR A 96 -13.51 3.05 12.49
N MET A 97 -14.12 2.10 13.20
CA MET A 97 -13.48 0.82 13.50
C MET A 97 -13.27 -0.04 12.25
N GLU A 98 -14.19 -0.02 11.29
CA GLU A 98 -13.99 -0.69 10.00
C GLU A 98 -12.89 -0.01 9.19
N ASP A 99 -12.85 1.32 9.19
CA ASP A 99 -11.82 2.10 8.50
C ASP A 99 -10.43 1.85 9.07
N ILE A 100 -10.31 1.76 10.41
CA ILE A 100 -9.06 1.37 11.09
C ILE A 100 -8.63 -0.04 10.68
N GLN A 101 -9.57 -0.98 10.57
CA GLN A 101 -9.27 -2.33 10.13
C GLN A 101 -8.72 -2.34 8.70
N LYS A 102 -9.39 -1.67 7.76
CA LYS A 102 -8.94 -1.55 6.36
C LYS A 102 -7.62 -0.79 6.23
N ALA A 103 -7.46 0.31 6.95
CA ALA A 103 -6.22 1.09 6.97
C ALA A 103 -5.05 0.27 7.49
N SER A 104 -5.24 -0.51 8.55
CA SER A 104 -4.21 -1.40 9.09
C SER A 104 -3.80 -2.51 8.12
N GLU A 105 -4.76 -3.05 7.35
CA GLU A 105 -4.48 -4.04 6.31
C GLU A 105 -3.69 -3.43 5.14
N ASN A 106 -4.11 -2.24 4.67
CA ASN A 106 -3.41 -1.50 3.63
C ASN A 106 -1.99 -1.12 4.05
N ALA A 107 -1.80 -0.70 5.31
CA ALA A 107 -0.49 -0.39 5.86
C ALA A 107 0.40 -1.64 5.91
N LYS A 108 -0.13 -2.78 6.38
CA LYS A 108 0.61 -4.05 6.39
C LYS A 108 1.00 -4.51 4.99
N ARG A 109 0.09 -4.41 4.01
CA ARG A 109 0.38 -4.68 2.60
C ARG A 109 1.43 -3.73 2.03
N GLY A 110 1.35 -2.44 2.35
CA GLY A 110 2.33 -1.43 1.93
C GLY A 110 3.73 -1.75 2.41
N MET A 111 3.88 -2.15 3.68
CA MET A 111 5.17 -2.59 4.23
C MET A 111 5.69 -3.87 3.55
N GLN A 112 4.82 -4.83 3.25
CA GLN A 112 5.20 -6.03 2.50
C GLN A 112 5.70 -5.68 1.08
N ILE A 113 5.03 -4.78 0.37
CA ILE A 113 5.47 -4.31 -0.96
C ILE A 113 6.85 -3.65 -0.86
N LEU A 114 7.05 -2.78 0.13
CA LEU A 114 8.34 -2.11 0.36
C LEU A 114 9.49 -3.10 0.58
N SER A 115 9.23 -4.25 1.22
CA SER A 115 10.25 -5.27 1.42
C SER A 115 10.67 -6.01 0.14
N ILE A 116 9.81 -6.03 -0.89
CA ILE A 116 10.03 -6.73 -2.17
C ILE A 116 10.58 -5.79 -3.26
N LEU A 117 10.44 -4.47 -3.11
CA LEU A 117 10.97 -3.49 -4.06
C LEU A 117 12.50 -3.57 -4.26
N PRO A 118 13.34 -3.65 -3.20
CA PRO A 118 14.79 -3.72 -3.35
C PRO A 118 15.28 -4.90 -4.21
N PRO A 119 14.83 -6.16 -4.01
CA PRO A 119 15.26 -7.27 -4.87
C PRO A 119 14.77 -7.13 -6.31
N ILE A 120 13.60 -6.52 -6.56
CA ILE A 120 13.12 -6.22 -7.92
C ILE A 120 14.08 -5.25 -8.63
N PHE A 121 14.44 -4.14 -7.98
CA PHE A 121 15.36 -3.19 -8.60
C PHE A 121 16.80 -3.74 -8.72
N ALA A 122 17.22 -4.61 -7.81
CA ALA A 122 18.50 -5.33 -7.95
C ALA A 122 18.49 -6.24 -9.20
N ALA A 123 17.42 -6.99 -9.43
CA ALA A 123 17.27 -7.82 -10.63
C ALA A 123 17.25 -6.98 -11.92
N LEU A 124 16.57 -5.83 -11.92
CA LEU A 124 16.57 -4.88 -13.03
C LEU A 124 17.96 -4.32 -13.33
N THR A 125 18.76 -4.07 -12.29
CA THR A 125 20.15 -3.61 -12.43
C THR A 125 21.00 -4.68 -13.11
N THR A 126 20.86 -5.96 -12.72
CA THR A 126 21.56 -7.08 -13.36
C THR A 126 21.17 -7.21 -14.83
N LEU A 127 19.87 -7.14 -15.15
CA LEU A 127 19.37 -7.19 -16.53
C LEU A 127 19.92 -6.02 -17.36
N SER A 128 19.92 -4.81 -16.80
CA SER A 128 20.49 -3.62 -17.41
C SER A 128 21.96 -3.83 -17.79
N LEU A 129 22.80 -4.33 -16.87
CA LEU A 129 24.21 -4.58 -17.13
C LEU A 129 24.42 -5.59 -18.26
N VAL A 130 23.61 -6.65 -18.29
CA VAL A 130 23.64 -7.65 -19.37
C VAL A 130 23.30 -7.02 -20.72
N LEU A 131 22.25 -6.19 -20.79
CA LEU A 131 21.85 -5.49 -22.02
C LEU A 131 22.95 -4.53 -22.51
N ILE A 132 23.62 -3.82 -21.60
CA ILE A 132 24.74 -2.94 -21.93
C ILE A 132 25.91 -3.76 -22.50
N ILE A 133 26.30 -4.86 -21.83
CA ILE A 133 27.41 -5.71 -22.28
C ILE A 133 27.13 -6.32 -23.65
N ILE A 134 25.92 -6.85 -23.86
CA ILE A 134 25.50 -7.45 -25.14
C ILE A 134 25.44 -6.38 -26.22
N GLY A 135 24.81 -5.23 -25.95
CA GLY A 135 24.72 -4.11 -26.88
C GLY A 135 26.08 -3.59 -27.31
N ALA A 136 27.00 -3.41 -26.35
CA ALA A 136 28.37 -2.99 -26.62
C ALA A 136 29.16 -4.03 -27.43
N ARG A 137 28.99 -5.33 -27.16
CA ARG A 137 29.64 -6.41 -27.93
C ARG A 137 29.14 -6.47 -29.37
N ILE A 138 27.84 -6.36 -29.58
CA ILE A 138 27.23 -6.36 -30.93
C ILE A 138 27.68 -5.13 -31.71
N SER A 139 27.70 -3.95 -31.08
CA SER A 139 28.12 -2.71 -31.72
C SER A 139 29.60 -2.75 -32.14
N LYS A 140 30.49 -3.28 -31.27
CA LYS A 140 31.92 -3.48 -31.60
C LYS A 140 32.11 -4.45 -32.76
N ARG A 141 31.39 -5.59 -32.78
CA ARG A 141 31.46 -6.57 -33.88
C ARG A 141 30.89 -6.07 -35.20
N ALA A 142 30.05 -5.04 -35.18
CA ALA A 142 29.52 -4.42 -36.38
C ALA A 142 30.43 -3.32 -36.95
N GLN A 143 31.44 -2.87 -36.19
CA GLN A 143 32.44 -1.89 -36.59
C GLN A 143 33.75 -2.52 -37.09
N SER A 144 34.03 -3.76 -36.68
CA SER A 144 35.12 -4.61 -37.20
C SER A 144 34.73 -5.30 -38.49
#